data_AF-A0A087TXA7-F1
#
_entry.id   AF-A0A087TXA7-F1
#
_cell.length_a   1.000
_cell.length_b   1.000
_cell.length_c   1.000
_cell.angle_alpha   90.00
_cell.angle_beta   90.00
_cell.angle_gamma   90.00
#
_symmetry.space_group_name_H-M   'P 1'
#
loop_
_entity.id
_entity.type
_entity.pdbx_description
1 polymer ?
#
loop_
_entity_poly.entity_id
_entity_poly.type
_entity_poly.pdbx_seq_one_letter_code
_entity_poly.pdbx_strand_id
1 'polypeptide(L)'
;MGDAKPTVDNTGDDKPTVDNSADDKPTEDDKPTVDKTSDAEPTVGKTADAKPIVDKTADAKPPVDKTADAKPPVDKTAEAKPKIQFYYPGDIIPIGTAYVSILRREMHYDMCENCYSTPDSMIFCPTCKFTKYCGKQCQEEAFADHQLECRILPNLPFSKFRDVVQMVGKVILKIKGKDWNEIKEKFGDTDTYVSFADLKSYTEELKDDSYFQSFCKEMATSIQEYIGEENMPEEDSFKEILGKVKINSLTDSVHKRGINKVTKNPMMPSVFNLFLGISKLKYCCRPTGSTFISRRRLALCVNKQVPKELEKVTYNCLPMVYYLNTTKVVNYATQMFFRECPCYECSLPYGTSVLTKILNTKKAPKVIAATKDILRTATLTDLQSLQEKKPKEIVDRLLLDQHNVLGITNILRLRLLALRSFAYVGPLEEKISTLEALAVGIEISFGSYCRELIPVYENLVEAYRRKRNVNKQRLCSLKLCRLNRAIQEAFK
;
A
#
# COMPACT_ATOMS: atom_id res chain seq x y z
N MET A 1 -57.02 -28.19 12.22
CA MET A 1 -58.20 -27.64 11.53
C MET A 1 -58.03 -26.13 11.46
N GLY A 2 -58.01 -25.57 10.25
CA GLY A 2 -58.18 -24.13 10.01
C GLY A 2 -56.91 -23.28 9.95
N ASP A 3 -56.18 -23.38 8.84
CA ASP A 3 -55.27 -22.34 8.37
C ASP A 3 -56.07 -21.08 7.97
N ALA A 4 -55.66 -19.91 8.46
CA ALA A 4 -56.19 -18.62 8.01
C ALA A 4 -55.03 -17.70 7.60
N LYS A 5 -54.93 -17.51 6.28
CA LYS A 5 -54.06 -16.58 5.57
C LYS A 5 -54.64 -15.16 5.66
N PRO A 6 -53.85 -14.10 5.86
CA PRO A 6 -54.27 -12.75 5.51
C PRO A 6 -53.75 -12.37 4.12
N THR A 7 -54.68 -11.84 3.34
CA THR A 7 -54.55 -11.10 2.08
C THR A 7 -53.79 -9.79 2.28
N VAL A 8 -52.95 -9.41 1.32
CA VAL A 8 -52.34 -8.08 1.21
C VAL A 8 -53.04 -7.35 0.07
N ASP A 9 -53.60 -6.19 0.42
CA ASP A 9 -54.24 -5.26 -0.50
C ASP A 9 -53.23 -4.59 -1.43
N ASN A 10 -53.60 -4.52 -2.71
CA ASN A 10 -52.98 -3.67 -3.71
C ASN A 10 -53.70 -2.32 -3.70
N THR A 11 -52.97 -1.26 -3.36
CA THR A 11 -53.34 0.11 -3.76
C THR A 11 -52.18 0.69 -4.56
N GLY A 12 -52.47 1.00 -5.83
CA GLY A 12 -51.62 1.86 -6.63
C GLY A 12 -51.67 3.29 -6.10
N ASP A 13 -50.66 4.07 -6.47
CA ASP A 13 -50.88 5.34 -7.16
C ASP A 13 -49.53 6.00 -7.53
N ASP A 14 -49.60 6.67 -8.68
CA ASP A 14 -48.92 7.91 -9.04
C ASP A 14 -47.41 7.93 -9.37
N LYS A 15 -47.21 7.80 -10.69
CA LYS A 15 -46.14 8.42 -11.47
C LYS A 15 -46.41 9.93 -11.60
N PRO A 16 -45.47 10.83 -11.24
CA PRO A 16 -45.55 12.21 -11.68
C PRO A 16 -44.80 12.38 -13.01
N THR A 17 -45.55 12.77 -14.03
CA THR A 17 -45.09 13.50 -15.22
C THR A 17 -44.83 14.97 -14.85
N VAL A 18 -43.69 15.53 -15.26
CA VAL A 18 -43.48 16.98 -15.34
C VAL A 18 -42.71 17.31 -16.60
N ASP A 19 -43.11 18.46 -17.15
CA ASP A 19 -43.05 18.96 -18.51
C ASP A 19 -41.69 19.29 -19.10
N ASN A 20 -41.70 19.29 -20.43
CA ASN A 20 -40.72 19.94 -21.29
C ASN A 20 -40.95 21.46 -21.30
N SER A 21 -39.87 22.23 -21.18
CA SER A 21 -39.83 23.63 -21.63
C SER A 21 -38.49 23.86 -22.30
N ALA A 22 -38.55 24.48 -23.47
CA ALA A 22 -37.46 24.72 -24.39
C ALA A 22 -36.71 26.04 -24.08
N ASP A 23 -35.63 26.21 -24.84
CA ASP A 23 -34.89 27.44 -25.15
C ASP A 23 -33.86 27.92 -24.11
N ASP A 24 -32.57 27.69 -24.41
CA ASP A 24 -31.76 28.75 -25.03
C ASP A 24 -30.42 28.24 -25.57
N LYS A 25 -30.11 28.67 -26.80
CA LYS A 25 -28.86 28.47 -27.53
C LYS A 25 -27.99 29.72 -27.35
N PRO A 26 -26.66 29.60 -27.32
CA PRO A 26 -25.89 30.46 -28.22
C PRO A 26 -24.85 29.70 -29.05
N THR A 27 -24.69 30.21 -30.26
CA THR A 27 -23.73 29.83 -31.31
C THR A 27 -22.49 30.73 -31.22
N GLU A 28 -21.33 30.17 -31.60
CA GLU A 28 -20.14 30.82 -32.22
C GLU A 28 -19.48 31.98 -31.45
N ASP A 29 -18.18 32.26 -31.46
CA ASP A 29 -16.96 31.81 -32.14
C ASP A 29 -15.80 32.29 -31.23
N ASP A 30 -14.65 31.61 -31.25
CA ASP A 30 -13.34 32.27 -31.38
C ASP A 30 -12.18 31.26 -31.24
N LYS A 31 -11.56 31.02 -32.38
CA LYS A 31 -10.34 30.26 -32.57
C LYS A 31 -9.17 31.26 -32.60
N PRO A 32 -8.12 31.14 -31.77
CA PRO A 32 -6.90 31.85 -32.03
C PRO A 32 -6.06 31.08 -33.06
N THR A 33 -5.76 31.80 -34.14
CA THR A 33 -4.76 31.53 -35.17
C THR A 33 -3.38 31.32 -34.54
N VAL A 34 -2.70 30.23 -34.91
CA VAL A 34 -1.27 30.02 -34.64
C VAL A 34 -0.52 30.38 -35.92
N ASP A 35 0.30 31.43 -35.83
CA ASP A 35 1.21 31.87 -36.87
C ASP A 35 2.25 30.80 -37.18
N LYS A 36 2.40 30.51 -38.47
CA LYS A 36 3.54 29.81 -39.03
C LYS A 36 4.68 30.80 -39.19
N THR A 37 5.81 30.54 -38.55
CA THR A 37 7.10 31.12 -38.94
C THR A 37 8.05 30.00 -39.33
N SER A 38 8.69 30.23 -40.47
CA SER A 38 9.58 29.38 -41.25
C SER A 38 11.04 29.49 -40.81
N ASP A 39 11.75 28.37 -40.98
CA ASP A 39 13.14 28.20 -41.40
C ASP A 39 14.28 28.97 -40.69
N ALA A 40 15.22 28.21 -40.09
CA ALA A 40 16.60 28.07 -40.60
C ALA A 40 17.48 27.23 -39.64
N GLU A 41 18.01 26.12 -40.14
CA GLU A 41 19.24 25.48 -39.62
C GLU A 41 20.49 26.28 -40.07
N PRO A 42 21.62 26.11 -39.37
CA PRO A 42 22.85 25.88 -40.11
C PRO A 42 23.69 24.69 -39.60
N THR A 43 23.83 23.73 -40.51
CA THR A 43 25.04 23.01 -40.95
C THR A 43 26.24 22.81 -40.02
N VAL A 44 26.58 21.52 -39.93
CA VAL A 44 27.83 20.90 -39.46
C VAL A 44 29.00 21.17 -40.42
N GLY A 45 30.16 21.54 -39.89
CA GLY A 45 31.45 21.51 -40.59
C GLY A 45 32.48 20.68 -39.81
N LYS A 46 32.97 19.61 -40.43
CA LYS A 46 34.09 18.75 -39.97
C LYS A 46 35.42 19.24 -40.55
N THR A 47 36.51 19.13 -39.80
CA THR A 47 37.90 18.85 -40.24
C THR A 47 38.70 18.47 -38.97
N ALA A 48 39.18 17.24 -38.80
CA ALA A 48 40.34 16.54 -39.39
C ALA A 48 41.69 16.86 -38.70
N ASP A 49 42.39 15.78 -38.39
CA ASP A 49 43.50 15.56 -37.45
C ASP A 49 44.84 16.25 -37.77
N ALA A 50 45.67 16.47 -36.73
CA ALA A 50 47.09 16.12 -36.73
C ALA A 50 47.73 16.24 -35.32
N LYS A 51 48.39 15.16 -34.89
CA LYS A 51 49.49 15.07 -33.90
C LYS A 51 50.71 14.52 -34.68
N PRO A 52 51.93 14.41 -34.12
CA PRO A 52 52.57 15.08 -32.98
C PRO A 52 53.98 15.60 -33.36
N ILE A 53 54.80 16.08 -32.42
CA ILE A 53 56.25 15.78 -32.32
C ILE A 53 56.74 16.16 -30.91
N VAL A 54 57.64 15.32 -30.42
CA VAL A 54 58.33 15.29 -29.13
C VAL A 54 59.62 16.09 -29.24
N ASP A 55 60.05 16.78 -28.19
CA ASP A 55 61.48 16.76 -27.84
C ASP A 55 61.72 17.03 -26.35
N LYS A 56 62.59 16.18 -25.79
CA LYS A 56 63.19 16.29 -24.45
C LYS A 56 64.58 16.90 -24.63
N THR A 57 65.02 17.72 -23.69
CA THR A 57 66.41 17.69 -23.18
C THR A 57 66.52 18.43 -21.85
N ALA A 58 67.32 17.85 -20.97
CA ALA A 58 67.69 18.32 -19.65
C ALA A 58 68.74 19.45 -19.73
N ASP A 59 68.90 20.25 -18.66
CA ASP A 59 70.04 20.12 -17.74
C ASP A 59 70.21 21.33 -16.80
N ALA A 60 70.85 21.00 -15.66
CA ALA A 60 71.67 21.85 -14.79
C ALA A 60 71.01 22.82 -13.78
N LYS A 61 71.19 22.47 -12.51
CA LYS A 61 71.19 23.33 -11.31
C LYS A 61 72.63 23.83 -11.08
N PRO A 62 72.87 25.01 -10.47
CA PRO A 62 73.26 25.03 -9.04
C PRO A 62 72.69 26.25 -8.25
N PRO A 63 72.90 26.31 -6.91
CA PRO A 63 72.05 27.03 -5.95
C PRO A 63 72.61 28.39 -5.51
N VAL A 64 71.85 29.17 -4.70
CA VAL A 64 72.32 29.90 -3.49
C VAL A 64 71.16 30.66 -2.81
N ASP A 65 71.09 30.44 -1.49
CA ASP A 65 70.50 31.09 -0.29
C ASP A 65 69.60 32.36 -0.31
N LYS A 66 68.58 32.27 0.58
CA LYS A 66 68.00 33.26 1.53
C LYS A 66 67.30 34.50 0.90
N THR A 67 66.12 34.95 1.32
CA THR A 67 65.55 35.14 2.67
C THR A 67 64.02 35.11 2.63
N ALA A 68 63.42 34.86 3.79
CA ALA A 68 61.99 34.87 4.06
C ALA A 68 61.32 36.22 3.73
N ASP A 69 60.09 36.15 3.21
CA ASP A 69 58.98 36.98 3.69
C ASP A 69 57.65 36.30 3.38
N ALA A 70 56.84 36.21 4.43
CA ALA A 70 55.62 35.42 4.50
C ALA A 70 54.48 36.04 3.67
N LYS A 71 53.84 35.19 2.85
CA LYS A 71 52.47 35.40 2.35
C LYS A 71 51.64 34.23 2.88
N PRO A 72 50.45 34.46 3.47
CA PRO A 72 49.72 33.43 4.20
C PRO A 72 49.41 32.24 3.30
N PRO A 73 49.42 31.00 3.83
CA PRO A 73 48.98 29.85 3.07
C PRO A 73 47.51 30.06 2.74
N VAL A 74 47.20 30.15 1.46
CA VAL A 74 45.84 29.89 0.97
C VAL A 74 45.56 28.45 1.36
N ASP A 75 44.79 28.30 2.42
CA ASP A 75 44.31 27.03 2.90
C ASP A 75 43.46 26.43 1.78
N LYS A 76 44.08 25.57 0.96
CA LYS A 76 43.34 24.68 0.05
C LYS A 76 42.78 23.56 0.91
N THR A 77 41.80 23.90 1.75
CA THR A 77 40.77 22.95 2.12
C THR A 77 40.00 22.65 0.84
N ALA A 78 40.48 21.65 0.11
CA ALA A 78 39.65 20.94 -0.83
C ALA A 78 38.53 20.32 0.00
N GLU A 79 37.39 21.00 0.08
CA GLU A 79 36.16 20.45 0.63
C GLU A 79 35.90 19.12 -0.10
N ALA A 80 36.19 18.02 0.59
CA ALA A 80 35.85 16.71 0.10
C ALA A 80 34.33 16.69 -0.03
N LYS A 81 33.83 16.69 -1.28
CA LYS A 81 32.39 16.54 -1.54
C LYS A 81 31.88 15.39 -0.67
N PRO A 82 30.84 15.61 0.16
CA PRO A 82 30.35 14.57 1.04
C PRO A 82 29.99 13.34 0.20
N LYS A 83 30.58 12.19 0.53
CA LYS A 83 30.26 10.93 -0.14
C LYS A 83 28.80 10.60 0.19
N ILE A 84 27.90 10.80 -0.77
CA ILE A 84 26.52 10.38 -0.66
C ILE A 84 26.50 8.87 -0.44
N GLN A 85 25.96 8.44 0.70
CA GLN A 85 25.73 7.03 0.97
C GLN A 85 24.44 6.57 0.29
N PHE A 86 24.40 5.32 -0.11
CA PHE A 86 23.24 4.72 -0.77
C PHE A 86 22.74 3.51 0.00
N TYR A 87 21.43 3.30 -0.06
CA TYR A 87 20.82 1.98 0.12
C TYR A 87 20.80 1.23 -1.21
N TYR A 88 20.92 -0.09 -1.15
CA TYR A 88 20.88 -1.00 -2.28
C TYR A 88 19.69 -1.97 -2.18
N PRO A 89 19.27 -2.61 -3.28
CA PRO A 89 18.23 -3.62 -3.23
C PRO A 89 18.50 -4.69 -2.17
N GLY A 90 17.53 -4.93 -1.29
CA GLY A 90 17.65 -5.83 -0.15
C GLY A 90 18.03 -5.17 1.18
N ASP A 91 18.55 -3.93 1.17
CA ASP A 91 18.80 -3.19 2.40
C ASP A 91 17.49 -2.94 3.15
N ILE A 92 17.56 -3.05 4.48
CA ILE A 92 16.44 -2.81 5.37
C ILE A 92 16.56 -1.44 6.01
N ILE A 93 15.47 -0.68 5.95
CA ILE A 93 15.27 0.54 6.73
C ILE A 93 14.22 0.26 7.81
N PRO A 94 14.61 0.13 9.09
CA PRO A 94 13.67 0.06 10.20
C PRO A 94 12.82 1.33 10.25
N ILE A 95 11.51 1.20 10.39
CA ILE A 95 10.58 2.34 10.47
C ILE A 95 10.12 2.55 11.91
N GLY A 96 9.67 1.49 12.58
CA GLY A 96 9.20 1.58 13.97
C GLY A 96 8.38 0.38 14.42
N THR A 97 7.79 0.50 15.60
CA THR A 97 6.88 -0.48 16.20
C THR A 97 5.44 0.04 16.12
N ALA A 98 4.46 -0.86 16.10
CA ALA A 98 3.06 -0.51 15.98
C ALA A 98 2.60 0.21 17.25
N TYR A 99 2.29 1.50 17.10
CA TYR A 99 1.72 2.34 18.15
C TYR A 99 0.43 1.73 18.69
N VAL A 100 -0.46 1.30 17.78
CA VAL A 100 -1.64 0.49 18.10
C VAL A 100 -1.69 -0.67 17.12
N SER A 101 -2.03 -1.84 17.63
CA SER A 101 -2.37 -2.97 16.79
C SER A 101 -3.57 -3.72 17.34
N ILE A 102 -4.36 -4.26 16.42
CA ILE A 102 -5.51 -5.10 16.72
C ILE A 102 -5.48 -6.34 15.83
N LEU A 103 -5.83 -7.46 16.44
CA LEU A 103 -6.06 -8.70 15.72
C LEU A 103 -7.51 -8.71 15.23
N ARG A 104 -7.71 -9.10 13.96
CA ARG A 104 -9.05 -9.28 13.42
C ARG A 104 -9.81 -10.34 14.22
N ARG A 105 -11.11 -10.12 14.38
CA ARG A 105 -11.98 -10.99 15.16
C ARG A 105 -11.80 -12.48 14.90
N GLU A 106 -11.83 -12.88 13.63
CA GLU A 106 -11.75 -14.27 13.20
C GLU A 106 -10.43 -14.95 13.59
N MET A 107 -9.39 -14.15 13.90
CA MET A 107 -8.06 -14.63 14.21
C MET A 107 -7.78 -14.79 15.71
N HIS A 108 -8.58 -14.17 16.61
CA HIS A 108 -8.34 -14.23 18.08
C HIS A 108 -8.35 -15.65 18.65
N TYR A 109 -8.97 -16.61 17.96
CA TYR A 109 -9.01 -17.99 18.43
C TYR A 109 -7.67 -18.72 18.27
N ASP A 110 -6.92 -18.37 17.22
CA ASP A 110 -5.78 -19.13 16.72
C ASP A 110 -4.44 -18.39 16.84
N MET A 111 -4.46 -17.09 17.14
CA MET A 111 -3.27 -16.25 17.16
C MET A 111 -3.04 -15.60 18.52
N CYS A 112 -1.76 -15.52 18.90
CA CYS A 112 -1.31 -14.75 20.05
C CYS A 112 -1.50 -13.25 19.77
N GLU A 113 -2.14 -12.53 20.70
CA GLU A 113 -2.43 -11.09 20.58
C GLU A 113 -1.17 -10.22 20.54
N ASN A 114 -0.04 -10.71 21.06
CA ASN A 114 1.22 -9.97 21.13
C ASN A 114 2.14 -10.25 19.92
N CYS A 115 2.52 -11.52 19.73
CA CYS A 115 3.53 -11.90 18.74
C CYS A 115 2.94 -12.44 17.44
N TYR A 116 1.61 -12.58 17.34
CA TYR A 116 0.88 -13.12 16.18
C TYR A 116 1.27 -14.55 15.78
N SER A 117 1.99 -15.26 16.66
CA SER A 117 2.24 -16.68 16.48
C SER A 117 0.95 -17.49 16.62
N THR A 118 0.93 -18.69 16.04
CA THR A 118 -0.23 -19.59 16.04
C THR A 118 0.10 -20.91 16.73
N PRO A 119 0.45 -20.88 18.04
CA PRO A 119 0.86 -22.08 18.76
C PRO A 119 -0.31 -23.06 18.95
N ASP A 120 -0.01 -24.31 19.28
CA ASP A 120 -1.03 -25.33 19.53
C ASP A 120 -1.84 -25.05 20.82
N SER A 121 -1.26 -24.30 21.76
CA SER A 121 -1.90 -23.90 23.02
C SER A 121 -1.67 -22.43 23.32
N MET A 122 -2.69 -21.76 23.87
CA MET A 122 -2.63 -20.38 24.33
C MET A 122 -3.32 -20.21 25.68
N ILE A 123 -2.86 -19.22 26.46
CA ILE A 123 -3.47 -18.81 27.72
C ILE A 123 -4.36 -17.58 27.51
N PHE A 124 -5.51 -17.55 28.17
CA PHE A 124 -6.38 -16.38 28.16
C PHE A 124 -5.88 -15.31 29.13
N CYS A 125 -6.16 -14.04 28.82
CA CYS A 125 -6.10 -12.99 29.83
C CYS A 125 -7.03 -13.34 31.00
N PRO A 126 -6.54 -13.36 32.25
CA PRO A 126 -7.36 -13.76 33.40
C PRO A 126 -8.52 -12.81 33.67
N THR A 127 -8.40 -11.54 33.28
CA THR A 127 -9.40 -10.50 33.53
C THR A 127 -10.50 -10.47 32.46
N CYS A 128 -10.14 -10.22 31.20
CA CYS A 128 -11.14 -10.01 30.15
C CYS A 128 -11.64 -11.31 29.51
N LYS A 129 -10.87 -12.40 29.62
CA LYS A 129 -11.11 -13.69 28.92
C LYS A 129 -11.24 -13.57 27.39
N PHE A 130 -10.91 -12.41 26.84
CA PHE A 130 -11.08 -12.10 25.41
C PHE A 130 -9.78 -12.33 24.63
N THR A 131 -8.66 -11.79 25.11
CA THR A 131 -7.35 -11.92 24.45
C THR A 131 -6.62 -13.19 24.87
N LYS A 132 -5.81 -13.73 23.96
CA LYS A 132 -5.01 -14.94 24.16
C LYS A 132 -3.53 -14.69 23.88
N TYR A 133 -2.67 -15.43 24.58
CA TYR A 133 -1.21 -15.33 24.44
C TYR A 133 -0.58 -16.71 24.33
N CYS A 134 0.53 -16.83 23.58
CA CYS A 134 1.27 -18.08 23.47
C CYS A 134 1.96 -18.51 24.78
N GLY A 135 2.06 -17.61 25.75
CA GLY A 135 2.66 -17.86 27.05
C GLY A 135 2.74 -16.59 27.89
N LYS A 136 3.21 -16.74 29.13
CA LYS A 136 3.27 -15.66 30.13
C LYS A 136 4.09 -14.45 29.66
N GLN A 137 5.21 -14.70 28.99
CA GLN A 137 6.06 -13.64 28.44
C GLN A 137 5.28 -12.71 27.49
N CYS A 138 4.55 -13.26 26.52
CA CYS A 138 3.76 -12.45 25.59
C CYS A 138 2.58 -11.73 26.26
N GLN A 139 2.05 -12.29 27.35
CA GLN A 139 1.01 -11.64 28.15
C GLN A 139 1.57 -10.43 28.91
N GLU A 140 2.75 -10.58 29.51
CA GLU A 140 3.46 -9.52 30.24
C GLU A 140 3.91 -8.39 29.29
N GLU A 141 4.50 -8.74 28.14
CA GLU A 141 4.92 -7.77 27.10
C GLU A 141 3.75 -6.94 26.55
N ALA A 142 2.57 -7.56 26.40
CA ALA A 142 1.38 -6.88 25.89
C ALA A 142 0.63 -6.07 26.96
N PHE A 143 0.93 -6.25 28.24
CA PHE A 143 0.09 -5.72 29.33
C PHE A 143 -0.06 -4.21 29.26
N ALA A 144 1.03 -3.47 28.99
CA ALA A 144 1.02 -2.01 28.94
C ALA A 144 0.01 -1.44 27.91
N ASP A 145 -0.18 -2.15 26.80
CA ASP A 145 -1.08 -1.78 25.71
C ASP A 145 -2.48 -2.40 25.89
N HIS A 146 -2.55 -3.64 26.38
CA HIS A 146 -3.80 -4.35 26.61
C HIS A 146 -4.61 -3.77 27.78
N GLN A 147 -3.95 -3.32 28.85
CA GLN A 147 -4.63 -2.79 30.03
C GLN A 147 -5.54 -1.60 29.72
N LEU A 148 -5.25 -0.85 28.65
CA LEU A 148 -6.05 0.28 28.18
C LEU A 148 -7.48 -0.15 27.83
N GLU A 149 -7.64 -1.35 27.27
CA GLU A 149 -8.92 -1.86 26.79
C GLU A 149 -9.41 -3.10 27.54
N CYS A 150 -8.58 -3.69 28.41
CA CYS A 150 -8.83 -5.00 29.03
C CYS A 150 -10.24 -5.13 29.64
N ARG A 151 -10.67 -4.15 30.44
CA ARG A 151 -11.95 -4.20 31.14
C ARG A 151 -13.15 -3.89 30.25
N ILE A 152 -12.94 -3.20 29.14
CA ILE A 152 -14.00 -2.74 28.23
C ILE A 152 -14.10 -3.58 26.96
N LEU A 153 -13.12 -4.44 26.65
CA LEU A 153 -13.16 -5.37 25.51
C LEU A 153 -14.48 -6.17 25.39
N PRO A 154 -15.10 -6.64 26.49
CA PRO A 154 -16.41 -7.29 26.42
C PRO A 154 -17.53 -6.40 25.85
N ASN A 155 -17.41 -5.07 25.94
CA ASN A 155 -18.39 -4.10 25.42
C ASN A 155 -18.23 -3.86 23.92
N LEU A 156 -17.20 -4.40 23.28
CA LEU A 156 -16.91 -4.14 21.88
C LEU A 156 -18.07 -4.66 20.99
N PRO A 157 -18.74 -3.79 20.22
CA PRO A 157 -19.98 -4.16 19.55
C PRO A 157 -19.77 -5.19 18.43
N PHE A 158 -20.77 -6.04 18.24
CA PHE A 158 -20.85 -6.94 17.09
C PHE A 158 -21.26 -6.10 15.86
N SER A 159 -20.29 -5.53 15.16
CA SER A 159 -20.54 -4.78 13.92
C SER A 159 -19.56 -5.15 12.82
N LYS A 160 -19.92 -4.88 11.56
CA LYS A 160 -19.01 -5.01 10.41
C LYS A 160 -17.79 -4.08 10.52
N PHE A 161 -17.85 -3.08 11.41
CA PHE A 161 -16.80 -2.12 11.68
C PHE A 161 -16.06 -2.40 12.99
N ARG A 162 -16.30 -3.55 13.64
CA ARG A 162 -15.69 -3.93 14.93
C ARG A 162 -14.20 -3.62 14.99
N ASP A 163 -13.43 -4.02 13.98
CA ASP A 163 -11.98 -3.80 13.94
C ASP A 163 -11.66 -2.29 13.93
N VAL A 164 -12.40 -1.48 13.16
CA VAL A 164 -12.23 -0.01 13.16
C VAL A 164 -12.61 0.59 14.51
N VAL A 165 -13.73 0.16 15.09
CA VAL A 165 -14.21 0.61 16.41
C VAL A 165 -13.17 0.32 17.49
N GLN A 166 -12.64 -0.91 17.53
CA GLN A 166 -11.61 -1.30 18.49
C GLN A 166 -10.35 -0.46 18.32
N MET A 167 -9.88 -0.32 17.09
CA MET A 167 -8.64 0.40 16.79
C MET A 167 -8.73 1.88 17.15
N VAL A 168 -9.81 2.56 16.75
CA VAL A 168 -10.02 3.98 17.04
C VAL A 168 -10.26 4.19 18.55
N GLY A 169 -11.09 3.36 19.19
CA GLY A 169 -11.32 3.43 20.63
C GLY A 169 -10.02 3.28 21.44
N LYS A 170 -9.17 2.31 21.06
CA LYS A 170 -7.86 2.12 21.67
C LYS A 170 -6.93 3.31 21.45
N VAL A 171 -6.94 3.92 20.26
CA VAL A 171 -6.18 5.15 20.00
C VAL A 171 -6.67 6.30 20.90
N ILE A 172 -7.98 6.52 20.99
CA ILE A 172 -8.59 7.56 21.85
C ILE A 172 -8.12 7.38 23.30
N LEU A 173 -8.25 6.18 23.86
CA LEU A 173 -7.84 5.89 25.24
C LEU A 173 -6.34 6.12 25.45
N LYS A 174 -5.51 5.82 24.45
CA LYS A 174 -4.05 5.96 24.53
C LYS A 174 -3.58 7.42 24.48
N ILE A 175 -4.29 8.28 23.75
CA ILE A 175 -3.95 9.70 23.57
C ILE A 175 -4.71 10.65 24.49
N LYS A 176 -5.73 10.17 25.22
CA LYS A 176 -6.59 10.99 26.08
C LYS A 176 -5.78 11.85 27.05
N GLY A 177 -6.06 13.16 27.04
CA GLY A 177 -5.44 14.14 27.94
C GLY A 177 -3.97 14.46 27.65
N LYS A 178 -3.45 14.11 26.47
CA LYS A 178 -2.05 14.34 26.07
C LYS A 178 -1.99 15.31 24.89
N ASP A 179 -0.93 16.11 24.84
CA ASP A 179 -0.55 16.80 23.60
C ASP A 179 -0.01 15.78 22.58
N TRP A 180 -0.61 15.73 21.40
CA TRP A 180 -0.26 14.78 20.35
C TRP A 180 1.16 14.98 19.82
N ASN A 181 1.74 16.18 19.98
CA ASN A 181 3.14 16.49 19.65
C ASN A 181 4.13 15.82 20.61
N GLU A 182 3.71 15.53 21.84
CA GLU A 182 4.53 14.88 22.86
C GLU A 182 4.49 13.35 22.78
N ILE A 183 3.53 12.79 22.03
CA ILE A 183 3.42 11.35 21.76
C ILE A 183 4.44 10.97 20.68
N LYS A 184 5.71 10.89 21.08
CA LYS A 184 6.84 10.68 20.17
C LYS A 184 7.28 9.22 20.11
N GLU A 185 7.46 8.70 18.90
CA GLU A 185 8.18 7.44 18.63
C GLU A 185 9.46 7.73 17.84
N LYS A 186 10.50 6.92 18.05
CA LYS A 186 11.74 7.00 17.29
C LYS A 186 11.52 6.39 15.90
N PHE A 187 11.96 7.09 14.85
CA PHE A 187 11.96 6.53 13.49
C PHE A 187 13.17 5.61 13.35
N GLY A 188 12.92 4.31 13.27
CA GLY A 188 13.97 3.28 13.26
C GLY A 188 15.01 3.49 14.37
N ASP A 189 16.29 3.39 14.01
CA ASP A 189 17.42 3.60 14.93
C ASP A 189 18.00 5.03 14.86
N THR A 190 17.30 5.96 14.20
CA THR A 190 17.75 7.35 13.96
C THR A 190 17.33 8.31 15.06
N ASP A 191 18.02 9.43 15.27
CA ASP A 191 17.59 10.47 16.23
C ASP A 191 16.39 11.30 15.76
N THR A 192 15.67 10.82 14.74
CA THR A 192 14.44 11.42 14.24
C THR A 192 13.24 10.88 15.02
N TYR A 193 12.37 11.78 15.46
CA TYR A 193 11.13 11.43 16.13
C TYR A 193 9.91 11.76 15.26
N VAL A 194 8.87 10.95 15.42
CA VAL A 194 7.54 11.10 14.82
C VAL A 194 6.51 11.29 15.92
N SER A 195 5.52 12.12 15.68
CA SER A 195 4.40 12.32 16.61
C SER A 195 3.10 11.72 16.07
N PHE A 196 2.09 11.57 16.94
CA PHE A 196 0.73 11.26 16.47
C PHE A 196 0.14 12.41 15.65
N ALA A 197 0.51 13.66 15.95
CA ALA A 197 0.10 14.84 15.21
C ALA A 197 0.56 14.79 13.74
N ASP A 198 1.75 14.21 13.47
CA ASP A 198 2.35 14.11 12.13
C ASP A 198 1.55 13.23 11.14
N LEU A 199 0.61 12.41 11.61
CA LEU A 199 -0.20 11.53 10.76
C LEU A 199 -1.19 12.33 9.91
N LYS A 200 -1.36 11.94 8.64
CA LYS A 200 -2.35 12.58 7.74
C LYS A 200 -3.78 12.17 8.08
N SER A 201 -4.70 13.13 8.17
CA SER A 201 -6.13 12.89 8.46
C SER A 201 -7.06 13.09 7.25
N TYR A 202 -6.67 13.93 6.28
CA TYR A 202 -7.50 14.39 5.15
C TYR A 202 -8.92 14.84 5.54
N THR A 203 -9.11 15.31 6.77
CA THR A 203 -10.44 15.67 7.28
C THR A 203 -10.99 16.92 6.63
N GLU A 204 -10.14 17.91 6.33
CA GLU A 204 -10.56 19.13 5.64
C GLU A 204 -11.05 18.87 4.23
N GLU A 205 -10.38 17.99 3.49
CA GLU A 205 -10.75 17.60 2.13
C GLU A 205 -12.03 16.76 2.09
N LEU A 206 -12.40 16.14 3.21
CA LEU A 206 -13.56 15.27 3.34
C LEU A 206 -14.72 15.90 4.11
N LYS A 207 -14.60 17.15 4.56
CA LYS A 207 -15.60 17.78 5.44
C LYS A 207 -16.99 17.87 4.81
N ASP A 208 -17.07 18.10 3.50
CA ASP A 208 -18.34 18.21 2.78
C ASP A 208 -18.82 16.86 2.18
N ASP A 209 -18.06 15.77 2.35
CA ASP A 209 -18.44 14.46 1.83
C ASP A 209 -19.51 13.81 2.73
N SER A 210 -20.74 13.72 2.21
CA SER A 210 -21.88 13.19 2.97
C SER A 210 -21.68 11.75 3.45
N TYR A 211 -20.98 10.92 2.68
CA TYR A 211 -20.67 9.55 3.10
C TYR A 211 -19.68 9.52 4.26
N PHE A 212 -18.64 10.35 4.22
CA PHE A 212 -17.71 10.51 5.33
C PHE A 212 -18.43 11.01 6.58
N GLN A 213 -19.29 12.02 6.47
CA GLN A 213 -20.06 12.53 7.62
C GLN A 213 -20.98 11.47 8.22
N SER A 214 -21.72 10.72 7.40
CA SER A 214 -22.53 9.59 7.89
C SER A 214 -21.68 8.50 8.54
N PHE A 215 -20.52 8.18 7.96
CA PHE A 215 -19.59 7.21 8.52
C PHE A 215 -19.02 7.67 9.87
N CYS A 216 -18.64 8.95 10.00
CA CYS A 216 -18.19 9.52 11.27
C CYS A 216 -19.26 9.39 12.35
N LYS A 217 -20.53 9.69 12.03
CA LYS A 217 -21.65 9.54 12.98
C LYS A 217 -21.84 8.09 13.42
N GLU A 218 -21.87 7.13 12.48
CA GLU A 218 -21.97 5.70 12.81
C GLU A 218 -20.81 5.22 13.69
N MET A 219 -19.59 5.66 13.38
CA MET A 219 -18.40 5.32 14.16
C MET A 219 -18.43 5.96 15.55
N ALA A 220 -18.84 7.22 15.68
CA ALA A 220 -18.93 7.91 16.97
C ALA A 220 -19.86 7.16 17.92
N THR A 221 -21.05 6.75 17.46
CA THR A 221 -21.99 5.95 18.27
C THR A 221 -21.38 4.62 18.69
N SER A 222 -20.84 3.83 17.75
CA SER A 222 -20.27 2.51 18.09
C SER A 222 -19.02 2.60 18.98
N ILE A 223 -18.22 3.65 18.83
CA ILE A 223 -17.03 3.85 19.66
C ILE A 223 -17.44 4.33 21.05
N GLN A 224 -18.42 5.24 21.17
CA GLN A 224 -18.97 5.65 22.46
C GLN A 224 -19.54 4.46 23.24
N GLU A 225 -20.26 3.55 22.59
CA GLU A 225 -20.74 2.29 23.21
C GLU A 225 -19.58 1.43 23.72
N TYR A 226 -18.44 1.42 23.02
CA TYR A 226 -17.28 0.63 23.38
C TYR A 226 -16.48 1.25 24.54
N ILE A 227 -16.08 2.51 24.41
CA ILE A 227 -15.15 3.17 25.34
C ILE A 227 -15.82 4.04 26.40
N GLY A 228 -17.13 4.28 26.32
CA GLY A 228 -17.85 5.19 27.23
C GLY A 228 -17.79 6.65 26.78
N GLU A 229 -18.85 7.39 27.08
CA GLU A 229 -19.02 8.81 26.73
C GLU A 229 -17.93 9.69 27.35
N GLU A 230 -17.50 9.37 28.58
CA GLU A 230 -16.46 10.11 29.30
C GLU A 230 -15.08 10.05 28.63
N ASN A 231 -14.89 9.11 27.70
CA ASN A 231 -13.65 8.94 26.94
C ASN A 231 -13.73 9.54 25.53
N MET A 232 -14.91 9.92 25.06
CA MET A 232 -15.07 10.48 23.72
C MET A 232 -14.43 11.88 23.62
N PRO A 233 -13.64 12.14 22.56
CA PRO A 233 -13.14 13.48 22.28
C PRO A 233 -14.25 14.34 21.65
N GLU A 234 -13.99 15.64 21.59
CA GLU A 234 -14.81 16.61 20.85
C GLU A 234 -14.86 16.27 19.34
N GLU A 235 -15.91 16.73 18.65
CA GLU A 235 -16.29 16.22 17.33
C GLU A 235 -15.19 16.36 16.27
N ASP A 236 -14.51 17.52 16.21
CA ASP A 236 -13.45 17.75 15.23
C ASP A 236 -12.22 16.89 15.54
N SER A 237 -11.85 16.81 16.82
CA SER A 237 -10.80 15.92 17.31
C SER A 237 -11.10 14.44 16.98
N PHE A 238 -12.35 14.00 17.16
CA PHE A 238 -12.80 12.65 16.81
C PHE A 238 -12.63 12.36 15.32
N LYS A 239 -13.10 13.26 14.45
CA LYS A 239 -12.99 13.13 13.00
C LYS A 239 -11.52 13.06 12.57
N GLU A 240 -10.65 13.87 13.18
CA GLU A 240 -9.22 13.86 12.89
C GLU A 240 -8.57 12.53 13.26
N ILE A 241 -8.85 12.00 14.46
CA ILE A 241 -8.37 10.68 14.90
C ILE A 241 -8.86 9.58 13.94
N LEU A 242 -10.15 9.59 13.59
CA LEU A 242 -10.72 8.61 12.67
C LEU A 242 -10.04 8.67 11.30
N GLY A 243 -9.82 9.88 10.76
CA GLY A 243 -9.06 10.11 9.54
C GLY A 243 -7.64 9.53 9.63
N LYS A 244 -6.87 9.94 10.66
CA LYS A 244 -5.50 9.46 10.90
C LYS A 244 -5.43 7.93 10.95
N VAL A 245 -6.34 7.28 11.66
CA VAL A 245 -6.39 5.82 11.73
C VAL A 245 -6.71 5.22 10.35
N LYS A 246 -7.74 5.70 9.66
CA LYS A 246 -8.16 5.12 8.37
C LYS A 246 -7.12 5.26 7.26
N ILE A 247 -6.33 6.33 7.28
CA ILE A 247 -5.36 6.66 6.23
C ILE A 247 -4.01 5.99 6.46
N ASN A 248 -3.56 5.91 7.72
CA ASN A 248 -2.20 5.50 8.05
C ASN A 248 -2.10 4.06 8.56
N SER A 249 -3.23 3.36 8.74
CA SER A 249 -3.21 1.96 9.15
C SER A 249 -2.70 1.04 8.05
N LEU A 250 -1.72 0.21 8.39
CA LEU A 250 -1.21 -0.85 7.54
C LEU A 250 -1.77 -2.19 7.98
N THR A 251 -2.01 -3.06 7.01
CA THR A 251 -2.54 -4.38 7.28
C THR A 251 -1.51 -5.47 7.06
N ASP A 252 -1.56 -6.49 7.93
CA ASP A 252 -0.77 -7.70 7.77
C ASP A 252 -1.64 -8.95 7.64
N SER A 253 -1.22 -9.87 6.77
CA SER A 253 -1.84 -11.19 6.59
C SER A 253 -0.84 -12.22 7.10
N VAL A 254 -1.13 -12.81 8.25
CA VAL A 254 -0.25 -13.82 8.83
C VAL A 254 -0.52 -15.15 8.14
N HIS A 255 0.37 -15.52 7.23
CA HIS A 255 0.25 -16.73 6.42
C HIS A 255 0.62 -17.94 7.29
N LYS A 256 -0.37 -18.71 7.77
CA LYS A 256 -0.10 -20.04 8.32
C LYS A 256 0.07 -21.03 7.17
N ARG A 257 1.14 -21.84 7.19
CA ARG A 257 1.21 -23.07 6.37
C ARG A 257 0.00 -23.94 6.73
N GLY A 258 -1.01 -24.00 5.86
CA GLY A 258 -2.15 -24.90 5.99
C GLY A 258 -3.48 -24.33 6.48
N ILE A 259 -3.56 -23.06 6.94
CA ILE A 259 -4.86 -22.39 7.22
C ILE A 259 -5.26 -21.51 6.04
N ASN A 260 -5.34 -22.11 4.86
CA ASN A 260 -6.21 -21.61 3.78
C ASN A 260 -7.61 -22.24 3.87
N LYS A 261 -7.97 -22.87 4.99
CA LYS A 261 -9.31 -23.46 5.16
C LYS A 261 -10.37 -22.43 5.52
N VAL A 262 -10.01 -21.29 6.13
CA VAL A 262 -10.99 -20.30 6.60
C VAL A 262 -11.07 -19.06 5.72
N THR A 263 -9.99 -18.64 5.06
CA THR A 263 -10.03 -17.50 4.12
C THR A 263 -9.68 -17.96 2.70
N LYS A 264 -10.71 -18.10 1.84
CA LYS A 264 -10.54 -18.30 0.39
C LYS A 264 -9.87 -17.09 -0.30
N ASN A 265 -9.63 -16.00 0.42
CA ASN A 265 -8.91 -14.82 -0.05
C ASN A 265 -7.56 -14.73 0.70
N PRO A 266 -6.43 -15.02 0.02
CA PRO A 266 -5.08 -15.06 0.61
C PRO A 266 -4.58 -13.70 1.10
N MET A 267 -5.33 -12.63 0.86
CA MET A 267 -4.96 -11.28 1.25
C MET A 267 -5.96 -10.63 2.20
N MET A 268 -6.87 -11.41 2.81
CA MET A 268 -7.62 -10.91 3.95
C MET A 268 -6.65 -10.56 5.08
N PRO A 269 -6.66 -9.32 5.59
CA PRO A 269 -5.72 -8.93 6.63
C PRO A 269 -6.11 -9.61 7.94
N SER A 270 -5.13 -10.20 8.61
CA SER A 270 -5.27 -10.79 9.94
C SER A 270 -5.10 -9.73 11.02
N VAL A 271 -4.28 -8.71 10.76
CA VAL A 271 -3.87 -7.69 11.74
C VAL A 271 -3.97 -6.30 11.12
N PHE A 272 -4.42 -5.32 11.90
CA PHE A 272 -4.38 -3.89 11.55
C PHE A 272 -3.42 -3.19 12.50
N ASN A 273 -2.50 -2.40 11.94
CA ASN A 273 -1.44 -1.75 12.69
C ASN A 273 -1.37 -0.26 12.34
N LEU A 274 -1.28 0.60 13.34
CA LEU A 274 -0.94 2.01 13.17
C LEU A 274 0.54 2.19 13.53
N PHE A 275 1.34 2.70 12.60
CA PHE A 275 2.75 3.02 12.82
C PHE A 275 2.93 4.52 12.68
N LEU A 276 3.44 5.20 13.71
CA LEU A 276 3.68 6.65 13.59
C LEU A 276 4.82 6.93 12.60
N GLY A 277 5.82 6.04 12.57
CA GLY A 277 7.01 6.15 11.71
C GLY A 277 6.69 6.33 10.22
N ILE A 278 5.52 5.89 9.77
CA ILE A 278 5.13 6.00 8.37
C ILE A 278 4.93 7.45 7.92
N SER A 279 4.64 8.38 8.83
CA SER A 279 4.44 9.80 8.51
C SER A 279 5.70 10.48 7.94
N LYS A 280 6.89 9.93 8.18
CA LYS A 280 8.14 10.45 7.60
C LYS A 280 8.39 10.02 6.16
N LEU A 281 7.65 9.03 5.66
CA LEU A 281 7.82 8.52 4.31
C LEU A 281 6.75 9.10 3.39
N LYS A 282 7.16 9.48 2.18
CA LYS A 282 6.23 9.91 1.15
C LYS A 282 5.64 8.70 0.43
N TYR A 283 4.33 8.77 0.17
CA TYR A 283 3.66 7.80 -0.69
C TYR A 283 4.24 7.87 -2.11
N CYS A 284 4.42 6.72 -2.75
CA CYS A 284 4.78 6.64 -4.16
C CYS A 284 4.13 5.45 -4.87
N CYS A 285 3.59 5.73 -6.06
CA CYS A 285 3.02 4.76 -6.99
C CYS A 285 4.00 3.61 -7.34
N ARG A 286 5.30 3.95 -7.39
CA ARG A 286 6.44 3.06 -7.64
C ARG A 286 7.50 3.31 -6.57
N PRO A 287 7.29 2.75 -5.37
CA PRO A 287 8.08 3.12 -4.20
C PRO A 287 9.55 2.69 -4.34
N THR A 288 10.42 3.28 -3.54
CA THR A 288 11.84 2.88 -3.48
C THR A 288 12.03 1.54 -2.79
N GLY A 289 11.08 1.12 -1.96
CA GLY A 289 11.06 -0.19 -1.33
C GLY A 289 9.65 -0.66 -1.00
N SER A 290 9.56 -1.83 -0.40
CA SER A 290 8.30 -2.44 0.03
C SER A 290 8.29 -2.60 1.54
N THR A 291 7.16 -2.30 2.15
CA THR A 291 6.97 -2.43 3.59
C THR A 291 6.71 -3.88 3.98
N PHE A 292 7.33 -4.28 5.07
CA PHE A 292 7.16 -5.58 5.70
C PHE A 292 6.80 -5.38 7.15
N ILE A 293 5.88 -6.22 7.63
CA ILE A 293 5.47 -6.27 9.02
C ILE A 293 5.88 -7.64 9.54
N SER A 294 6.49 -7.68 10.72
CA SER A 294 6.65 -8.92 11.47
C SER A 294 6.42 -8.64 12.94
N ARG A 295 5.56 -9.47 13.55
CA ARG A 295 4.98 -9.16 14.87
C ARG A 295 4.41 -7.74 14.82
N ARG A 296 4.88 -6.85 15.69
CA ARG A 296 4.48 -5.44 15.76
C ARG A 296 5.52 -4.48 15.17
N ARG A 297 6.50 -4.94 14.38
CA ARG A 297 7.55 -4.08 13.83
C ARG A 297 7.33 -3.86 12.33
N LEU A 298 7.61 -2.65 11.86
CA LEU A 298 7.56 -2.22 10.46
C LEU A 298 8.96 -1.87 9.97
N ALA A 299 9.27 -2.35 8.77
CA ALA A 299 10.48 -1.98 8.06
C ALA A 299 10.19 -1.86 6.56
N LEU A 300 11.09 -1.18 5.84
CA LEU A 300 11.06 -1.07 4.39
C LEU A 300 12.29 -1.78 3.82
N CYS A 301 12.06 -2.75 2.94
CA CYS A 301 13.11 -3.39 2.16
C CYS A 301 13.25 -2.69 0.82
N VAL A 302 14.45 -2.22 0.51
CA VAL A 302 14.74 -1.41 -0.67
C VAL A 302 14.70 -2.27 -1.94
N ASN A 303 14.09 -1.75 -3.01
CA ASN A 303 13.94 -2.42 -4.32
C ASN A 303 14.89 -1.87 -5.39
N LYS A 304 15.45 -0.68 -5.18
CA LYS A 304 16.36 0.00 -6.11
C LYS A 304 17.34 0.88 -5.35
N GLN A 305 18.48 1.16 -5.94
CA GLN A 305 19.46 2.07 -5.34
C GLN A 305 18.81 3.43 -5.04
N VAL A 306 18.97 3.94 -3.81
CA VAL A 306 18.42 5.22 -3.36
C VAL A 306 19.40 5.89 -2.38
N PRO A 307 19.61 7.21 -2.45
CA PRO A 307 20.41 7.91 -1.44
C PRO A 307 19.91 7.66 -0.02
N LYS A 308 20.81 7.64 0.97
CA LYS A 308 20.47 7.57 2.41
C LYS A 308 19.93 8.91 2.94
N GLU A 309 18.98 9.47 2.23
CA GLU A 309 18.23 10.68 2.56
C GLU A 309 16.77 10.26 2.73
N LEU A 310 16.21 10.41 3.93
CA LEU A 310 14.88 9.88 4.25
C LEU A 310 13.79 10.41 3.31
N GLU A 311 13.90 11.65 2.86
CA GLU A 311 12.98 12.29 1.91
C GLU A 311 12.95 11.62 0.52
N LYS A 312 14.02 10.89 0.16
CA LYS A 312 14.10 10.13 -1.10
C LYS A 312 13.51 8.72 -0.95
N VAL A 313 13.36 8.24 0.29
CA VAL A 313 12.75 6.95 0.58
C VAL A 313 11.24 7.09 0.49
N THR A 314 10.63 6.32 -0.40
CA THR A 314 9.19 6.32 -0.62
C THR A 314 8.63 4.93 -0.43
N TYR A 315 7.38 4.88 0.01
CA TYR A 315 6.69 3.64 0.30
C TYR A 315 5.30 3.63 -0.36
N ASN A 316 4.64 2.49 -0.28
CA ASN A 316 3.26 2.36 -0.68
C ASN A 316 2.49 1.61 0.42
N CYS A 317 1.51 2.28 1.05
CA CYS A 317 0.60 1.68 2.04
C CYS A 317 -0.51 0.84 1.40
N LEU A 318 -0.77 1.04 0.11
CA LEU A 318 -1.87 0.40 -0.61
C LEU A 318 -1.31 -0.77 -1.42
N PRO A 319 -1.81 -2.00 -1.21
CA PRO A 319 -1.62 -3.05 -2.20
C PRO A 319 -2.02 -2.52 -3.57
N MET A 320 -1.19 -2.68 -4.60
CA MET A 320 -1.51 -2.13 -5.92
C MET A 320 -2.27 -3.13 -6.77
N VAL A 321 -1.96 -4.41 -6.59
CA VAL A 321 -2.36 -5.50 -7.47
C VAL A 321 -3.54 -6.26 -6.90
N TYR A 322 -3.55 -6.46 -5.60
CA TYR A 322 -4.61 -7.24 -4.94
C TYR A 322 -5.70 -6.41 -4.31
N TYR A 323 -5.57 -5.08 -4.32
CA TYR A 323 -6.48 -4.25 -3.56
C TYR A 323 -7.89 -4.33 -4.09
N LEU A 324 -8.72 -4.95 -3.26
CA LEU A 324 -10.15 -4.90 -3.31
C LEU A 324 -10.60 -4.31 -1.96
N ASN A 325 -10.57 -2.98 -1.80
CA ASN A 325 -11.25 -2.34 -0.68
C ASN A 325 -12.13 -1.17 -1.15
N THR A 326 -13.25 -1.04 -0.47
CA THR A 326 -14.58 -0.78 -1.04
C THR A 326 -15.25 0.47 -0.49
N THR A 327 -14.61 1.19 0.45
CA THR A 327 -15.22 2.39 1.04
C THR A 327 -14.83 3.65 0.27
N LYS A 328 -15.78 4.57 0.11
CA LYS A 328 -15.55 5.85 -0.59
C LYS A 328 -14.41 6.66 0.06
N VAL A 329 -14.32 6.67 1.39
CA VAL A 329 -13.27 7.36 2.16
C VAL A 329 -11.87 6.90 1.76
N VAL A 330 -11.66 5.58 1.69
CA VAL A 330 -10.36 5.02 1.32
C VAL A 330 -10.04 5.31 -0.14
N ASN A 331 -11.05 5.35 -1.02
CA ASN A 331 -10.86 5.79 -2.40
C ASN A 331 -10.43 7.25 -2.50
N TYR A 332 -11.01 8.15 -1.70
CA TYR A 332 -10.58 9.56 -1.67
C TYR A 332 -9.16 9.71 -1.13
N ALA A 333 -8.84 9.10 0.01
CA ALA A 333 -7.49 9.11 0.55
C ALA A 333 -6.48 8.57 -0.46
N THR A 334 -6.83 7.48 -1.15
CA THR A 334 -6.05 6.92 -2.26
C THR A 334 -5.85 7.95 -3.38
N GLN A 335 -6.90 8.66 -3.79
CA GLN A 335 -6.80 9.72 -4.78
C GLN A 335 -5.88 10.85 -4.31
N MET A 336 -5.94 11.27 -3.05
CA MET A 336 -5.06 12.31 -2.50
C MET A 336 -3.60 11.85 -2.51
N PHE A 337 -3.32 10.62 -2.07
CA PHE A 337 -1.99 10.03 -2.18
C PHE A 337 -1.46 9.99 -3.62
N PHE A 338 -2.32 9.65 -4.60
CA PHE A 338 -1.93 9.67 -6.01
C PHE A 338 -1.70 11.10 -6.53
N ARG A 339 -2.48 12.09 -6.09
CA ARG A 339 -2.30 13.51 -6.45
C ARG A 339 -0.98 14.07 -5.91
N GLU A 340 -0.62 13.70 -4.69
CA GLU A 340 0.64 14.12 -4.04
C GLU A 340 1.84 13.24 -4.40
N CYS A 341 1.65 12.25 -5.29
CA CYS A 341 2.70 11.31 -5.60
C CYS A 341 3.84 11.99 -6.37
N PRO A 342 5.10 11.96 -5.87
CA PRO A 342 6.22 12.63 -6.53
C PRO A 342 6.81 11.81 -7.70
N CYS A 343 6.16 10.71 -8.11
CA CYS A 343 6.70 9.82 -9.13
C CYS A 343 6.53 10.43 -10.54
N TYR A 344 7.60 10.42 -11.35
CA TYR A 344 7.55 10.84 -12.75
C TYR A 344 6.46 10.09 -13.55
N GLU A 345 6.19 8.84 -13.18
CA GLU A 345 5.17 8.01 -13.85
C GLU A 345 3.75 8.55 -13.68
N CYS A 346 3.46 9.30 -12.61
CA CYS A 346 2.16 9.92 -12.38
C CYS A 346 1.97 11.21 -13.18
N SER A 347 3.05 11.89 -13.60
CA SER A 347 2.96 13.06 -14.47
C SER A 347 2.84 12.71 -15.95
N LEU A 348 3.07 11.44 -16.30
CA LEU A 348 2.95 10.96 -17.66
C LEU A 348 1.47 10.84 -18.11
N PRO A 349 1.15 11.11 -19.39
CA PRO A 349 -0.17 10.86 -19.93
C PRO A 349 -0.62 9.40 -19.72
N TYR A 350 -1.89 9.20 -19.38
CA TYR A 350 -2.45 7.86 -19.20
C TYR A 350 -2.22 7.02 -20.46
N GLY A 351 -1.72 5.79 -20.29
CA GLY A 351 -1.38 4.92 -21.41
C GLY A 351 0.11 4.87 -21.73
N THR A 352 0.92 5.76 -21.14
CA THR A 352 2.36 5.83 -21.43
C THR A 352 3.24 5.27 -20.30
N SER A 353 2.80 5.45 -19.05
CA SER A 353 3.53 5.01 -17.86
C SER A 353 3.61 3.48 -17.75
N VAL A 354 4.58 2.97 -16.99
CA VAL A 354 4.79 1.52 -16.81
C VAL A 354 3.51 0.84 -16.29
N LEU A 355 2.79 1.48 -15.37
CA LEU A 355 1.56 0.94 -14.77
C LEU A 355 0.31 1.14 -15.63
N THR A 356 0.35 1.99 -16.66
CA THR A 356 -0.83 2.27 -17.51
C THR A 356 -0.63 1.94 -18.98
N LYS A 357 0.54 1.42 -19.36
CA LYS A 357 0.97 1.22 -20.75
C LYS A 357 -0.13 0.63 -21.63
N ILE A 358 -0.44 1.35 -22.72
CA ILE A 358 -1.33 0.94 -23.80
C ILE A 358 -0.47 0.58 -25.02
N LEU A 359 -0.74 -0.58 -25.60
CA LEU A 359 -0.11 -1.09 -26.81
C LEU A 359 -1.00 -0.88 -28.05
N ASN A 360 -2.32 -0.87 -27.87
CA ASN A 360 -3.29 -0.64 -28.93
C ASN A 360 -4.35 0.39 -28.50
N THR A 361 -4.21 1.63 -28.99
CA THR A 361 -5.08 2.76 -28.62
C THR A 361 -6.51 2.61 -29.13
N LYS A 362 -6.73 1.88 -30.24
CA LYS A 362 -8.07 1.66 -30.81
C LYS A 362 -8.91 0.73 -29.93
N LYS A 363 -8.32 -0.35 -29.41
CA LYS A 363 -9.02 -1.36 -28.61
C LYS A 363 -9.04 -1.04 -27.11
N ALA A 364 -8.05 -0.29 -26.61
CA ALA A 364 -7.88 -0.05 -25.18
C ALA A 364 -9.10 0.54 -24.46
N PRO A 365 -9.84 1.55 -24.98
CA PRO A 365 -10.95 2.16 -24.25
C PRO A 365 -12.02 1.14 -23.81
N LYS A 366 -12.43 0.27 -24.74
CA LYS A 366 -13.44 -0.78 -24.48
C LYS A 366 -12.94 -1.79 -23.44
N VAL A 367 -11.72 -2.27 -23.60
CA VAL A 367 -11.12 -3.29 -22.71
C VAL A 367 -10.90 -2.72 -21.30
N ILE A 368 -10.46 -1.46 -21.19
CA ILE A 368 -10.27 -0.77 -19.92
C ILE A 368 -11.60 -0.59 -19.20
N ALA A 369 -12.64 -0.12 -19.89
CA ALA A 369 -13.97 0.06 -19.31
C ALA A 369 -14.52 -1.26 -18.75
N ALA A 370 -14.49 -2.32 -19.56
CA ALA A 370 -14.96 -3.65 -19.15
C ALA A 370 -14.14 -4.22 -17.98
N THR A 371 -12.81 -4.03 -17.99
CA THR A 371 -11.95 -4.49 -16.89
C THR A 371 -12.25 -3.75 -15.59
N LYS A 372 -12.42 -2.42 -15.65
CA LYS A 372 -12.76 -1.60 -14.47
C LYS A 372 -14.10 -2.01 -13.87
N ASP A 373 -15.09 -2.30 -14.70
CA ASP A 373 -16.41 -2.73 -14.22
C ASP A 373 -16.33 -4.07 -13.48
N ILE A 374 -15.66 -5.07 -14.06
CA ILE A 374 -15.46 -6.37 -13.41
C ILE A 374 -14.67 -6.25 -12.11
N LEU A 375 -13.58 -5.48 -12.09
CA LEU A 375 -12.82 -5.26 -10.86
C LEU A 375 -13.67 -4.57 -9.79
N ARG A 376 -14.50 -3.60 -10.17
CA ARG A 376 -15.44 -2.90 -9.26
C ARG A 376 -16.48 -3.86 -8.67
N THR A 377 -17.07 -4.73 -9.49
CA THR A 377 -18.00 -5.75 -9.00
C THR A 377 -17.30 -6.76 -8.09
N ALA A 378 -16.08 -7.18 -8.44
CA ALA A 378 -15.31 -8.11 -7.62
C ALA A 378 -14.89 -7.54 -6.25
N THR A 379 -14.75 -6.21 -6.15
CA THR A 379 -14.58 -5.52 -4.87
C THR A 379 -15.84 -5.57 -4.00
N LEU A 380 -17.00 -5.23 -4.57
CA LEU A 380 -18.23 -4.96 -3.82
C LEU A 380 -18.97 -6.22 -3.36
N THR A 381 -18.65 -7.34 -3.98
CA THR A 381 -19.31 -8.62 -3.79
C THR A 381 -18.29 -9.55 -3.15
N ASP A 382 -18.57 -10.13 -1.97
CA ASP A 382 -17.72 -11.18 -1.40
C ASP A 382 -17.41 -12.16 -2.53
N LEU A 383 -16.13 -12.39 -2.85
CA LEU A 383 -15.69 -13.14 -4.05
C LEU A 383 -16.41 -14.51 -4.20
N GLN A 384 -16.97 -15.03 -3.10
CA GLN A 384 -17.80 -16.22 -3.04
C GLN A 384 -19.17 -16.08 -3.73
N SER A 385 -19.82 -14.91 -3.64
CA SER A 385 -21.13 -14.63 -4.25
C SER A 385 -21.06 -14.31 -5.76
N LEU A 386 -19.86 -14.14 -6.32
CA LEU A 386 -19.68 -14.01 -7.78
C LEU A 386 -19.94 -15.33 -8.52
N GLN A 387 -19.95 -16.48 -7.84
CA GLN A 387 -20.05 -17.80 -8.46
C GLN A 387 -21.30 -17.98 -9.35
N GLU A 388 -22.37 -17.22 -9.12
CA GLU A 388 -23.65 -17.33 -9.83
C GLU A 388 -23.63 -16.79 -11.27
N LYS A 389 -22.60 -16.03 -11.70
CA LYS A 389 -22.55 -15.35 -13.03
C LYS A 389 -21.49 -15.85 -14.03
N LYS A 390 -21.02 -17.10 -13.94
CA LYS A 390 -19.84 -17.59 -14.72
C LYS A 390 -18.67 -16.57 -14.77
N PRO A 391 -18.32 -15.92 -13.65
CA PRO A 391 -17.42 -14.76 -13.63
C PRO A 391 -16.01 -15.10 -14.11
N LYS A 392 -15.59 -16.36 -13.96
CA LYS A 392 -14.31 -16.87 -14.46
C LYS A 392 -14.20 -16.75 -15.98
N GLU A 393 -15.24 -17.15 -16.73
CA GLU A 393 -15.23 -17.10 -18.21
C GLU A 393 -15.10 -15.66 -18.71
N ILE A 394 -15.73 -14.71 -18.00
CA ILE A 394 -15.62 -13.28 -18.30
C ILE A 394 -14.19 -12.79 -18.06
N VAL A 395 -13.59 -13.15 -16.93
CA VAL A 395 -12.21 -12.79 -16.60
C VAL A 395 -11.22 -13.38 -17.60
N ASP A 396 -11.40 -14.65 -18.00
CA ASP A 396 -10.57 -15.31 -19.01
C ASP A 396 -10.67 -14.62 -20.37
N ARG A 397 -11.89 -14.28 -20.81
CA ARG A 397 -12.11 -13.51 -22.04
C ARG A 397 -11.44 -12.14 -21.98
N LEU A 398 -11.59 -11.42 -20.87
CA LEU A 398 -10.96 -10.10 -20.71
C LEU A 398 -9.43 -10.18 -20.70
N LEU A 399 -8.83 -11.21 -20.11
CA LEU A 399 -7.38 -11.41 -20.15
C LEU A 399 -6.87 -11.64 -21.59
N LEU A 400 -7.64 -12.36 -22.42
CA LEU A 400 -7.39 -12.54 -23.84
C LEU A 400 -7.57 -11.23 -24.61
N ASP A 401 -8.65 -10.48 -24.37
CA ASP A 401 -8.91 -9.19 -25.01
C ASP A 401 -7.84 -8.13 -24.69
N GLN A 402 -7.18 -8.25 -23.54
CA GLN A 402 -6.04 -7.40 -23.15
C GLN A 402 -4.73 -7.76 -23.86
N HIS A 403 -4.60 -8.95 -24.44
CA HIS A 403 -3.38 -9.39 -25.11
C HIS A 403 -3.06 -8.47 -26.30
N ASN A 404 -1.81 -7.97 -26.35
CA ASN A 404 -1.37 -6.94 -27.32
C ASN A 404 -2.19 -5.62 -27.29
N VAL A 405 -3.00 -5.39 -26.25
CA VAL A 405 -3.75 -4.15 -26.05
C VAL A 405 -3.20 -3.36 -24.85
N LEU A 406 -2.96 -4.05 -23.74
CA LEU A 406 -2.35 -3.47 -22.54
C LEU A 406 -0.96 -4.06 -22.31
N GLY A 407 -0.04 -3.26 -21.78
CA GLY A 407 1.29 -3.73 -21.39
C GLY A 407 1.21 -4.80 -20.30
N ILE A 408 2.22 -5.66 -20.21
CA ILE A 408 2.27 -6.75 -19.22
C ILE A 408 2.28 -6.23 -17.77
N THR A 409 2.76 -5.01 -17.55
CA THR A 409 2.80 -4.29 -16.26
C THR A 409 1.58 -3.41 -16.03
N ASN A 410 0.63 -3.35 -16.97
CA ASN A 410 -0.56 -2.53 -16.82
C ASN A 410 -1.34 -2.97 -15.57
N ILE A 411 -1.64 -2.04 -14.68
CA ILE A 411 -2.20 -2.34 -13.36
C ILE A 411 -3.56 -3.04 -13.43
N LEU A 412 -4.37 -2.74 -14.46
CA LEU A 412 -5.65 -3.41 -14.68
C LEU A 412 -5.45 -4.88 -15.09
N ARG A 413 -4.40 -5.15 -15.87
CA ARG A 413 -4.00 -6.52 -16.22
C ARG A 413 -3.49 -7.28 -15.01
N LEU A 414 -2.62 -6.67 -14.20
CA LEU A 414 -2.10 -7.31 -12.98
C LEU A 414 -3.24 -7.64 -12.00
N ARG A 415 -4.18 -6.71 -11.78
CA ARG A 415 -5.36 -6.93 -10.93
C ARG A 415 -6.25 -8.07 -11.47
N LEU A 416 -6.44 -8.14 -12.78
CA LEU A 416 -7.25 -9.18 -13.40
C LEU A 416 -6.57 -10.56 -13.33
N LEU A 417 -5.24 -10.62 -13.52
CA LEU A 417 -4.44 -11.84 -13.30
C LEU A 417 -4.53 -12.31 -11.84
N ALA A 418 -4.42 -11.38 -10.88
CA ALA A 418 -4.59 -11.68 -9.46
C ALA A 418 -5.99 -12.24 -9.17
N LEU A 419 -7.04 -11.56 -9.64
CA LEU A 419 -8.41 -12.04 -9.50
C LEU A 419 -8.55 -13.47 -10.07
N ARG A 420 -8.00 -13.71 -11.27
CA ARG A 420 -8.02 -15.04 -11.90
C ARG A 420 -7.27 -16.11 -11.11
N SER A 421 -6.11 -15.78 -10.53
CA SER A 421 -5.27 -16.71 -9.79
C SER A 421 -5.82 -17.11 -8.43
N PHE A 422 -6.54 -16.20 -7.76
CA PHE A 422 -6.90 -16.37 -6.35
C PHE A 422 -8.41 -16.51 -6.10
N ALA A 423 -9.28 -15.94 -6.94
CA ALA A 423 -10.72 -16.05 -6.76
C ALA A 423 -11.33 -17.27 -7.48
N TYR A 424 -10.67 -17.82 -8.50
CA TYR A 424 -11.25 -18.87 -9.34
C TYR A 424 -10.39 -20.14 -9.38
N VAL A 425 -11.10 -21.28 -9.46
CA VAL A 425 -10.49 -22.59 -9.63
C VAL A 425 -10.46 -22.94 -11.12
N GLY A 426 -9.36 -23.53 -11.57
CA GLY A 426 -9.19 -23.99 -12.94
C GLY A 426 -8.10 -25.06 -13.03
N PRO A 427 -7.84 -25.55 -14.25
CA PRO A 427 -6.71 -26.43 -14.53
C PRO A 427 -5.40 -25.89 -13.95
N LEU A 428 -4.57 -26.80 -13.45
CA LEU A 428 -3.34 -26.43 -12.74
C LEU A 428 -2.36 -25.67 -13.65
N GLU A 429 -2.28 -26.04 -14.92
CA GLU A 429 -1.49 -25.42 -15.97
C GLU A 429 -1.84 -23.95 -16.18
N GLU A 430 -3.14 -23.65 -16.33
CA GLU A 430 -3.62 -22.27 -16.47
C GLU A 430 -3.30 -21.44 -15.23
N LYS A 431 -3.48 -22.03 -14.04
CA LYS A 431 -3.15 -21.35 -12.78
C LYS A 431 -1.66 -21.01 -12.72
N ILE A 432 -0.77 -21.95 -13.10
CA ILE A 432 0.67 -21.72 -13.17
C ILE A 432 0.99 -20.59 -14.16
N SER A 433 0.47 -20.66 -15.38
CA SER A 433 0.70 -19.64 -16.41
C SER A 433 0.27 -18.25 -15.95
N THR A 434 -0.89 -18.15 -15.30
CA THR A 434 -1.44 -16.89 -14.77
C THR A 434 -0.55 -16.33 -13.65
N LEU A 435 -0.13 -17.20 -12.72
CA LEU A 435 0.75 -16.81 -11.61
C LEU A 435 2.15 -16.41 -12.07
N GLU A 436 2.72 -17.07 -13.08
CA GLU A 436 4.02 -16.68 -13.65
C GLU A 436 3.94 -15.31 -14.34
N ALA A 437 2.89 -15.07 -15.13
CA ALA A 437 2.66 -13.77 -15.75
C ALA A 437 2.48 -12.66 -14.70
N LEU A 438 1.74 -12.97 -13.63
CA LEU A 438 1.54 -12.07 -12.50
C LEU A 438 2.87 -11.76 -11.79
N ALA A 439 3.67 -12.79 -11.47
CA ALA A 439 4.98 -12.62 -10.83
C ALA A 439 5.89 -11.69 -11.64
N VAL A 440 6.01 -11.94 -12.95
CA VAL A 440 6.83 -11.11 -13.85
C VAL A 440 6.34 -9.66 -13.87
N GLY A 441 5.03 -9.47 -14.00
CA GLY A 441 4.44 -8.13 -14.03
C GLY A 441 4.67 -7.34 -12.73
N ILE A 442 4.55 -8.00 -11.57
CA ILE A 442 4.82 -7.40 -10.26
C ILE A 442 6.31 -7.07 -10.10
N GLU A 443 7.21 -8.00 -10.46
CA GLU A 443 8.67 -7.79 -10.35
C GLU A 443 9.14 -6.58 -11.17
N ILE A 444 8.67 -6.44 -12.41
CA ILE A 444 9.02 -5.30 -13.27
C ILE A 444 8.45 -3.98 -12.72
N SER A 445 7.22 -4.03 -12.19
CA SER A 445 6.50 -2.84 -11.73
C SER A 445 7.05 -2.30 -10.41
N PHE A 446 7.26 -3.20 -9.43
CA PHE A 446 7.48 -2.86 -8.03
C PHE A 446 8.79 -3.41 -7.44
N GLY A 447 9.53 -4.23 -8.18
CA GLY A 447 10.80 -4.82 -7.75
C GLY A 447 10.65 -6.22 -7.14
N SER A 448 11.78 -6.92 -7.00
CA SER A 448 11.82 -8.32 -6.54
C SER A 448 11.57 -8.50 -5.04
N TYR A 449 11.66 -7.43 -4.25
CA TYR A 449 11.32 -7.43 -2.83
C TYR A 449 9.90 -6.92 -2.58
N CYS A 450 9.02 -6.94 -3.60
CA CYS A 450 7.62 -6.59 -3.43
C CYS A 450 6.89 -7.63 -2.56
N ARG A 451 6.26 -7.18 -1.47
CA ARG A 451 5.46 -8.03 -0.57
C ARG A 451 4.33 -8.76 -1.30
N GLU A 452 3.75 -8.13 -2.33
CA GLU A 452 2.69 -8.74 -3.16
C GLU A 452 3.19 -9.98 -3.94
N LEU A 453 4.50 -10.26 -4.01
CA LEU A 453 5.02 -11.49 -4.61
C LEU A 453 4.90 -12.73 -3.71
N ILE A 454 4.73 -12.55 -2.38
CA ILE A 454 4.66 -13.66 -1.42
C ILE A 454 3.54 -14.66 -1.77
N PRO A 455 2.25 -14.25 -1.86
CA PRO A 455 1.18 -15.17 -2.17
C PRO A 455 1.31 -15.79 -3.57
N VAL A 456 1.93 -15.09 -4.52
CA VAL A 456 2.24 -15.63 -5.86
C VAL A 456 3.23 -16.78 -5.77
N TYR A 457 4.36 -16.57 -5.09
CA TYR A 457 5.40 -17.60 -4.99
C TYR A 457 4.99 -18.77 -4.13
N GLU A 458 4.23 -18.56 -3.06
CA GLU A 458 3.64 -19.67 -2.28
C GLU A 458 2.75 -20.57 -3.16
N ASN A 459 1.89 -19.97 -3.98
CA ASN A 459 1.02 -20.71 -4.87
C ASN A 459 1.78 -21.39 -6.02
N LEU A 460 2.83 -20.75 -6.55
CA LEU A 460 3.70 -21.36 -7.58
C LEU A 460 4.48 -22.55 -7.02
N VAL A 461 5.03 -22.45 -5.80
CA VAL A 461 5.73 -23.56 -5.13
C VAL A 461 4.79 -24.75 -4.98
N GLU A 462 3.57 -24.51 -4.49
CA GLU A 462 2.56 -25.56 -4.31
C GLU A 462 2.12 -26.16 -5.66
N ALA A 463 1.89 -25.32 -6.67
CA ALA A 463 1.48 -25.77 -7.99
C ALA A 463 2.55 -26.63 -8.67
N TYR A 464 3.83 -26.20 -8.58
CA TYR A 464 4.94 -26.96 -9.15
C TYR A 464 5.26 -28.24 -8.40
N ARG A 465 5.05 -28.27 -7.07
CA ARG A 465 5.07 -29.49 -6.27
C ARG A 465 4.05 -30.51 -6.79
N ARG A 466 2.82 -30.07 -7.05
CA ARG A 466 1.76 -30.93 -7.62
C ARG A 466 2.06 -31.40 -9.04
N LYS A 467 2.74 -30.57 -9.85
CA LYS A 467 3.25 -30.95 -11.19
C LYS A 467 4.51 -31.81 -11.17
N ARG A 468 5.11 -32.07 -10.00
CA ARG A 468 6.40 -32.75 -9.86
C ARG A 468 7.53 -32.06 -10.65
N ASN A 469 7.44 -30.75 -10.88
CA ASN A 469 8.49 -29.97 -11.52
C ASN A 469 9.44 -29.40 -10.46
N VAL A 470 10.44 -30.21 -10.08
CA VAL A 470 11.38 -29.91 -8.99
C VAL A 470 12.20 -28.64 -9.25
N ASN A 471 12.61 -28.41 -10.51
CA ASN A 471 13.44 -27.25 -10.87
C ASN A 471 12.69 -25.93 -10.69
N LYS A 472 11.47 -25.84 -11.22
CA LYS A 472 10.63 -24.65 -11.06
C LYS A 472 10.18 -24.46 -9.61
N GLN A 473 9.84 -25.54 -8.91
CA GLN A 473 9.52 -25.50 -7.48
C GLN A 473 10.69 -24.89 -6.69
N ARG A 474 11.93 -25.38 -6.89
CA ARG A 474 13.13 -24.88 -6.22
C ARG A 474 13.39 -23.40 -6.52
N LEU A 475 13.23 -22.99 -7.78
CA LEU A 475 13.39 -21.59 -8.17
C LEU A 475 12.39 -20.67 -7.45
N CYS A 476 11.10 -21.04 -7.43
CA CYS A 476 10.08 -20.27 -6.71
C CYS A 476 10.33 -20.28 -5.20
N SER A 477 10.78 -21.40 -4.62
CA SER A 477 11.16 -21.47 -3.21
C SER A 477 12.33 -20.55 -2.89
N LEU A 478 13.34 -20.45 -3.75
CA LEU A 478 14.47 -19.51 -3.55
C LEU A 478 13.99 -18.05 -3.55
N LYS A 479 13.11 -17.67 -4.49
CA LYS A 479 12.53 -16.32 -4.53
C LYS A 479 11.69 -16.02 -3.28
N LEU A 480 10.84 -16.95 -2.86
CA LEU A 480 10.07 -16.83 -1.62
C LEU A 480 10.97 -16.74 -0.37
N CYS A 481 12.03 -17.54 -0.31
CA CYS A 481 13.01 -17.50 0.78
C CYS A 481 13.74 -16.15 0.84
N ARG A 482 14.05 -15.51 -0.31
CA ARG A 482 14.65 -14.17 -0.34
C ARG A 482 13.71 -13.12 0.25
N LEU A 483 12.43 -13.14 -0.14
CA LEU A 483 11.40 -12.26 0.44
C LEU A 483 11.26 -12.48 1.95
N ASN A 484 11.14 -13.73 2.38
CA ASN A 484 11.03 -14.07 3.80
C ASN A 484 12.30 -13.75 4.59
N ARG A 485 13.48 -13.86 3.98
CA ARG A 485 14.74 -13.46 4.62
C ARG A 485 14.78 -11.95 4.83
N ALA A 486 14.35 -11.15 3.85
CA ALA A 486 14.24 -9.70 4.03
C ALA A 486 13.30 -9.36 5.20
N ILE A 487 12.21 -10.12 5.39
CA ILE A 487 11.37 -10.01 6.59
C ILE A 487 12.16 -10.35 7.85
N GLN A 488 12.87 -11.49 7.89
CA GLN A 488 13.61 -11.87 9.09
C GLN A 488 14.76 -10.90 9.43
N GLU A 489 15.54 -10.49 8.44
CA GLU A 489 16.63 -9.51 8.59
C GLU A 489 16.12 -8.14 8.99
N ALA A 490 14.90 -7.78 8.58
CA ALA A 490 14.27 -6.54 9.00
C ALA A 490 14.03 -6.44 10.50
N PHE A 491 14.02 -7.58 11.21
CA PHE A 491 13.58 -7.66 12.61
C PHE A 491 14.54 -8.45 13.51
N LYS A 492 15.73 -8.77 13.02
CA LYS A 492 16.89 -9.04 13.89
C LYS A 492 17.31 -7.74 14.56
#